data_AF-A0A832G7J1-F1
#
_entry.id   AF-A0A832G7J1-F1
#
_cell.length_a   1.000
_cell.length_b   1.000
_cell.length_c   1.000
_cell.angle_alpha   90.00
_cell.angle_beta   90.00
_cell.angle_gamma   90.00
#
_symmetry.space_group_name_H-M   'P 1'
#
loop_
_entity.id
_entity.type
_entity.pdbx_description
1 polymer ?
#
loop_
_entity_poly.entity_id
_entity_poly.type
_entity_poly.pdbx_seq_one_letter_code
_entity_poly.pdbx_strand_id
1 'polypeptide(L)'
;MKKVFSFILSVVVIFQINSFASNGEKNNFSLVEVVTPAKEVYDDGIYRIQFSSFYVVDENGNKIISSGEVFDYAAKIKVSEGKYSIFYKNLNDQLVQKEIIVEKGNYLRIKLD
;
A
#
# COMPACT_ATOMS: atom_id res chain seq x y z
N MET A 1 47.65 -41.45 -21.43
CA MET A 1 47.05 -40.11 -21.22
C MET A 1 45.65 -40.04 -21.84
N LYS A 2 44.64 -40.70 -21.26
CA LYS A 2 43.25 -40.71 -21.80
C LYS A 2 42.16 -40.51 -20.73
N LYS A 3 42.53 -40.45 -19.45
CA LYS A 3 41.57 -40.40 -18.32
C LYS A 3 41.24 -38.98 -17.84
N VAL A 4 42.04 -37.99 -18.21
CA VAL A 4 41.86 -36.60 -17.76
C VAL A 4 40.74 -35.89 -18.53
N PHE A 5 40.52 -36.26 -19.79
CA PHE A 5 39.51 -35.62 -20.65
C PHE A 5 38.07 -35.94 -20.24
N SER A 6 37.84 -37.09 -19.59
CA SER A 6 36.48 -37.50 -19.17
C SER A 6 35.99 -36.76 -17.92
N PHE A 7 36.89 -36.16 -17.13
CA PHE A 7 36.54 -35.49 -15.88
C PHE A 7 36.08 -34.04 -16.11
N ILE A 8 36.51 -33.43 -17.21
CA ILE A 8 36.14 -32.06 -17.57
C ILE A 8 34.72 -32.03 -18.17
N LEU A 9 34.32 -33.10 -18.86
CA LEU A 9 32.99 -33.19 -19.47
C LEU A 9 31.86 -33.40 -18.43
N SER A 10 32.14 -34.02 -17.29
CA SER A 10 31.16 -34.24 -16.23
C SER A 10 30.84 -32.99 -15.39
N VAL A 11 31.70 -31.97 -15.42
CA VAL A 11 31.50 -30.73 -14.64
C VAL A 11 30.60 -29.74 -15.39
N VAL A 12 30.54 -29.81 -16.72
CA VAL A 12 29.71 -28.89 -17.54
C VAL A 12 28.20 -29.19 -17.43
N VAL A 13 27.82 -30.41 -17.04
CA VAL A 13 26.40 -30.81 -16.93
C VAL A 13 25.73 -30.25 -15.65
N ILE A 14 26.51 -29.80 -14.66
CA ILE A 14 25.96 -29.38 -13.36
C ILE A 14 25.54 -27.88 -13.37
N PHE A 15 25.99 -27.10 -14.36
CA PHE A 15 25.63 -25.68 -14.49
C PHE A 15 24.46 -25.44 -15.45
N GLN A 16 23.42 -26.26 -15.37
CA GLN A 16 22.09 -25.82 -15.80
C GLN A 16 21.55 -24.84 -14.75
N ILE A 17 22.11 -23.63 -14.77
CA ILE A 17 21.55 -22.47 -14.08
C ILE A 17 20.23 -22.17 -14.80
N ASN A 18 19.16 -22.79 -14.33
CA ASN A 18 17.81 -22.36 -14.65
C ASN A 18 17.70 -20.94 -14.14
N SER A 19 17.91 -19.97 -15.04
CA SER A 19 17.51 -18.59 -14.82
C SER A 19 15.99 -18.59 -14.72
N PHE A 20 15.48 -18.86 -13.52
CA PHE A 20 14.14 -18.46 -13.15
C PHE A 20 14.14 -16.93 -13.10
N ALA A 21 13.96 -16.32 -14.27
CA ALA A 21 13.33 -15.03 -14.32
C ALA A 21 11.90 -15.25 -13.82
N SER A 22 11.73 -15.21 -12.49
CA SER A 22 10.44 -14.93 -11.91
C SER A 22 10.07 -13.56 -12.48
N ASN A 23 9.11 -13.53 -13.40
CA ASN A 23 8.32 -12.34 -13.62
C ASN A 23 7.70 -12.08 -12.26
N GLY A 24 8.41 -11.29 -11.42
CA GLY A 24 7.97 -10.97 -10.08
C GLY A 24 6.53 -10.56 -10.23
N GLU A 25 5.63 -11.33 -9.58
CA GLU A 25 4.21 -11.04 -9.59
C GLU A 25 4.10 -9.53 -9.42
N LYS A 26 3.53 -8.88 -10.43
CA LYS A 26 3.27 -7.44 -10.42
C LYS A 26 2.62 -7.19 -9.07
N ASN A 27 3.33 -6.56 -8.12
CA ASN A 27 2.79 -6.41 -6.77
C ASN A 27 1.42 -5.78 -6.93
N ASN A 28 0.37 -6.57 -6.65
CA ASN A 28 -1.00 -6.26 -7.03
C ASN A 28 -1.56 -5.29 -6.00
N PHE A 29 -1.05 -4.06 -6.04
CA PHE A 29 -1.53 -2.98 -5.19
C PHE A 29 -2.77 -2.36 -5.80
N SER A 30 -3.74 -2.09 -4.95
CA SER A 30 -4.89 -1.26 -5.24
C SER A 30 -4.64 0.16 -4.70
N LEU A 31 -5.16 1.15 -5.41
CA LEU A 31 -5.04 2.56 -5.01
C LEU A 31 -6.32 2.95 -4.28
N VAL A 32 -6.21 3.31 -3.01
CA VAL A 32 -7.34 3.72 -2.18
C VAL A 32 -7.24 5.22 -1.91
N GLU A 33 -8.25 5.98 -2.31
CA GLU A 33 -8.41 7.39 -1.93
C GLU A 33 -9.27 7.47 -0.67
N VAL A 34 -8.68 7.99 0.40
CA VAL A 34 -9.32 8.12 1.72
C VAL A 34 -9.75 9.56 1.92
N VAL A 35 -11.05 9.80 1.80
CA VAL A 35 -11.68 11.11 1.98
C VAL A 35 -12.14 11.20 3.43
N THR A 36 -11.28 11.73 4.31
CA THR A 36 -11.63 12.01 5.70
C THR A 36 -12.55 13.24 5.81
N PRO A 37 -13.22 13.45 6.96
CA PRO A 37 -13.87 14.71 7.26
C PRO A 37 -12.90 15.87 7.11
N ALA A 38 -13.39 16.98 6.58
CA ALA A 38 -12.57 18.14 6.24
C ALA A 38 -13.18 19.43 6.78
N LYS A 39 -12.32 20.41 7.04
CA LYS A 39 -12.68 21.77 7.44
C LYS A 39 -11.98 22.79 6.55
N GLU A 40 -12.61 23.94 6.37
CA GLU A 40 -11.96 25.07 5.71
C GLU A 40 -11.06 25.79 6.73
N VAL A 41 -9.84 26.10 6.33
CA VAL A 41 -8.89 26.87 7.14
C VAL A 41 -8.24 27.97 6.31
N TYR A 42 -7.96 29.10 6.95
CA TYR A 42 -7.25 30.21 6.32
C TYR A 42 -5.75 30.03 6.57
N ASP A 43 -4.99 29.86 5.50
CA ASP A 43 -3.56 29.57 5.51
C ASP A 43 -2.89 30.41 4.41
N ASP A 44 -1.88 31.18 4.79
CA ASP A 44 -1.08 32.02 3.87
C ASP A 44 -1.89 32.88 2.89
N GLY A 45 -2.92 33.56 3.39
CA GLY A 45 -3.71 34.48 2.58
C GLY A 45 -4.84 33.84 1.76
N ILE A 46 -4.96 32.50 1.77
CA ILE A 46 -5.97 31.75 1.02
C ILE A 46 -6.77 30.81 1.92
N TYR A 47 -8.03 30.55 1.56
CA TYR A 47 -8.83 29.50 2.20
C TYR A 47 -8.51 28.15 1.55
N ARG A 48 -8.28 27.13 2.39
CA ARG A 48 -7.88 25.78 1.98
C ARG A 48 -8.76 24.74 2.66
N ILE A 49 -8.95 23.60 2.00
CA ILE A 49 -9.67 22.47 2.58
C ILE A 49 -8.66 21.58 3.28
N GLN A 50 -8.76 21.44 4.59
CA GLN A 50 -7.91 20.56 5.39
C GLN A 50 -8.65 19.27 5.73
N PHE A 51 -8.13 18.14 5.26
CA PHE A 51 -8.59 16.80 5.58
C PHE A 51 -7.93 16.30 6.87
N SER A 52 -8.72 15.67 7.75
CA SER A 52 -8.21 15.09 9.00
C SER A 52 -7.21 13.97 8.77
N SER A 53 -6.26 13.83 9.70
CA SER A 53 -5.31 12.71 9.74
C SER A 53 -6.00 11.35 9.94
N PHE A 54 -5.38 10.28 9.45
CA PHE A 54 -5.83 8.91 9.67
C PHE A 54 -4.67 7.91 9.72
N TYR A 55 -4.95 6.70 10.19
CA TYR A 55 -4.05 5.56 10.06
C TYR A 55 -4.82 4.30 9.67
N VAL A 56 -4.11 3.37 9.02
CA VAL A 56 -4.67 2.12 8.53
C VAL A 56 -3.99 0.96 9.25
N VAL A 57 -4.81 0.01 9.67
CA VAL A 57 -4.41 -1.20 10.38
C VAL A 57 -4.82 -2.41 9.54
N ASP A 58 -3.94 -3.41 9.46
CA ASP A 58 -4.24 -4.70 8.84
C ASP A 58 -5.14 -5.58 9.71
N GLU A 59 -5.52 -6.76 9.20
CA GLU A 59 -6.32 -7.74 9.94
C GLU A 59 -5.65 -8.27 11.22
N ASN A 60 -4.33 -8.14 11.33
CA ASN A 60 -3.55 -8.59 12.48
C ASN A 60 -3.39 -7.48 13.54
N GLY A 61 -3.96 -6.29 13.33
CA GLY A 61 -3.82 -5.17 14.24
C GLY A 61 -2.53 -4.35 14.03
N ASN A 62 -1.74 -4.63 12.99
CA ASN A 62 -0.53 -3.89 12.69
C ASN A 62 -0.84 -2.61 11.92
N LYS A 63 -0.30 -1.49 12.38
CA LYS A 63 -0.36 -0.22 11.64
C LYS A 63 0.55 -0.32 10.41
N ILE A 64 -0.04 -0.19 9.23
CA ILE A 64 0.69 -0.27 7.96
C ILE A 64 0.93 1.09 7.32
N ILE A 65 0.02 2.05 7.54
CA ILE A 65 0.04 3.36 6.90
C ILE A 65 -0.47 4.41 7.90
N SER A 66 0.14 5.59 7.88
CA SER A 66 -0.34 6.77 8.58
C SER A 66 -0.24 7.98 7.66
N SER A 67 -1.28 8.81 7.65
CA SER A 67 -1.30 10.10 6.97
C SER A 67 -1.62 11.19 7.99
N GLY A 68 -0.80 12.25 7.98
CA GLY A 68 -1.14 13.49 8.67
C GLY A 68 -2.31 14.21 8.01
N GLU A 69 -2.56 15.44 8.47
CA GLU A 69 -3.50 16.35 7.82
C GLU A 69 -2.99 16.68 6.41
N VAL A 70 -3.90 16.67 5.43
CA VAL A 70 -3.57 16.99 4.04
C VAL A 70 -4.48 18.09 3.52
N PHE A 71 -3.92 18.97 2.67
CA PHE A 71 -4.64 20.11 2.14
C PHE A 71 -5.07 19.87 0.69
N ASP A 72 -6.26 20.38 0.37
CA ASP A 72 -6.85 20.52 -0.97
C ASP A 72 -7.22 19.21 -1.68
N TYR A 73 -6.55 18.10 -1.34
CA TYR A 73 -6.80 16.77 -1.90
C TYR A 73 -6.79 15.69 -0.83
N ALA A 74 -7.70 14.72 -0.98
CA ALA A 74 -7.75 13.53 -0.15
C ALA A 74 -6.48 12.67 -0.33
N ALA A 75 -6.07 11.99 0.74
CA ALA A 75 -4.88 11.14 0.70
C ALA A 75 -5.13 9.89 -0.16
N LYS A 76 -4.09 9.48 -0.90
CA LYS A 76 -4.10 8.25 -1.71
C LYS A 76 -3.07 7.28 -1.18
N ILE A 77 -3.50 6.07 -0.87
CA ILE A 77 -2.66 5.02 -0.30
C ILE A 77 -2.61 3.82 -1.25
N LYS A 78 -1.46 3.12 -1.26
CA LYS A 78 -1.30 1.86 -2.00
C LYS A 78 -1.29 0.72 -0.99
N VAL A 79 -2.24 -0.19 -1.13
CA VAL A 79 -2.39 -1.35 -0.26
C VAL A 79 -2.65 -2.58 -1.10
N SER A 80 -2.20 -3.74 -0.62
CA SER A 80 -2.51 -5.02 -1.23
C SER A 80 -3.99 -5.35 -1.06
N GLU A 81 -4.46 -6.39 -1.75
CA GLU A 81 -5.78 -6.95 -1.44
C GLU A 81 -5.84 -7.44 0.00
N GLY A 82 -6.97 -7.21 0.68
CA GLY A 82 -7.12 -7.57 2.08
C GLY A 82 -8.20 -6.80 2.82
N LYS A 83 -8.36 -7.12 4.10
CA LYS A 83 -9.25 -6.42 5.03
C LYS A 83 -8.44 -5.45 5.87
N TYR A 84 -8.96 -4.24 6.02
CA TYR A 84 -8.29 -3.18 6.77
C TYR A 84 -9.28 -2.40 7.62
N SER A 85 -8.75 -1.77 8.66
CA SER A 85 -9.47 -0.78 9.46
C SER A 85 -8.80 0.58 9.32
N ILE A 86 -9.56 1.59 8.92
CA ILE A 86 -9.12 2.99 8.91
C ILE A 86 -9.60 3.65 10.20
N PHE A 87 -8.67 4.27 10.91
CA PHE A 87 -8.95 5.07 12.09
C PHE A 87 -8.67 6.54 11.80
N TYR A 88 -9.61 7.41 12.12
CA TYR A 88 -9.54 8.83 11.83
C TYR A 88 -10.27 9.63 12.90
N LYS A 89 -9.99 10.93 12.98
CA LYS A 89 -10.76 11.85 13.81
C LYS A 89 -11.91 12.43 13.01
N ASN A 90 -13.13 12.33 13.54
CA ASN A 90 -14.28 13.04 12.98
C ASN A 90 -14.24 14.55 13.32
N LEU A 91 -15.24 15.30 12.86
CA LEU A 91 -15.32 16.75 13.12
C LEU A 91 -15.45 17.13 14.60
N ASN A 92 -15.79 16.17 15.47
CA ASN A 92 -15.90 16.34 16.92
C ASN A 92 -14.64 15.86 17.67
N ASP A 93 -13.52 15.67 16.97
CA ASP A 93 -12.26 15.13 17.50
C ASP A 93 -12.35 13.71 18.09
N GLN A 94 -13.42 12.97 17.79
CA GLN A 94 -13.57 11.59 18.24
C GLN A 94 -12.87 10.63 17.29
N LEU A 95 -12.16 9.65 17.85
CA LEU A 95 -11.55 8.58 17.08
C LEU A 95 -12.64 7.61 16.60
N VAL A 96 -12.80 7.51 15.28
CA VAL A 96 -13.77 6.63 14.62
C VAL A 96 -13.01 5.58 13.82
N GLN A 97 -13.60 4.38 13.72
CA GLN A 97 -13.09 3.27 12.93
C GLN A 97 -14.03 2.98 11.76
N LYS A 98 -13.46 2.73 10.58
CA LYS A 98 -14.19 2.21 9.41
C LYS A 98 -13.47 1.00 8.85
N GLU A 99 -14.18 -0.12 8.78
CA GLU A 99 -13.70 -1.32 8.10
C GLU A 99 -13.84 -1.18 6.58
N ILE A 100 -12.85 -1.67 5.86
CA ILE A 100 -12.78 -1.65 4.40
C ILE A 100 -12.26 -2.98 3.88
N ILE A 101 -12.73 -3.37 2.71
CA ILE A 101 -12.24 -4.53 1.97
C ILE A 101 -11.65 -4.01 0.67
N VAL A 102 -10.39 -4.33 0.42
CA VAL A 102 -9.68 -3.95 -0.79
C VAL A 102 -9.57 -5.17 -1.69
N GLU A 103 -10.17 -5.07 -2.87
CA GLU A 103 -10.07 -6.08 -3.92
C GLU A 103 -8.96 -5.72 -4.91
N LYS A 104 -8.45 -6.73 -5.60
CA LYS A 104 -7.32 -6.62 -6.53
C LYS A 104 -7.56 -5.66 -7.69
N GLY A 105 -6.57 -4.79 -7.94
CA GLY A 105 -6.39 -4.10 -9.22
C GLY A 105 -7.29 -2.89 -9.48
N ASN A 106 -8.02 -2.41 -8.47
CA ASN A 106 -8.98 -1.31 -8.62
C ASN A 106 -8.57 -0.03 -7.89
N TYR A 107 -9.14 1.08 -8.37
CA TYR A 107 -9.19 2.33 -7.63
C TYR A 107 -10.43 2.31 -6.73
N LEU A 108 -10.24 2.51 -5.42
CA LEU A 108 -11.32 2.57 -4.45
C LEU A 108 -11.34 3.95 -3.80
N ARG A 109 -12.48 4.63 -3.83
CA ARG A 109 -12.67 5.90 -3.11
C ARG A 109 -13.55 5.65 -1.88
N ILE A 110 -13.04 5.99 -0.71
CA ILE A 110 -13.70 5.75 0.58
C ILE A 110 -13.98 7.10 1.22
N LYS A 111 -15.26 7.41 1.40
CA LYS A 111 -15.69 8.59 2.13
C LYS A 111 -15.97 8.22 3.59
N LEU A 112 -15.44 9.03 4.49
CA LEU A 112 -15.53 8.88 5.93
C LEU A 112 -16.29 10.09 6.49
N ASP A 113 -17.18 9.85 7.45
CA ASP A 113 -18.14 10.83 7.97
C ASP A 113 -17.76 11.31 9.38
#